data_AF-A0A4R9JNF2-F1
#
_entry.id   AF-A0A4R9JNF2-F1
#
_cell.length_a   1.000
_cell.length_b   1.000
_cell.length_c   1.000
_cell.angle_alpha   90.00
_cell.angle_beta   90.00
_cell.angle_gamma   90.00
#
_symmetry.space_group_name_H-M   'P 1'
#
loop_
_entity.id
_entity.type
_entity.pdbx_description
1 polymer ?
#
loop_
_entity_poly.entity_id
_entity_poly.type
_entity_poly.pdbx_seq_one_letter_code
_entity_poly.pdbx_strand_id
1 'polypeptide(L)'
;MKRTELERRERELRKAEKKKIQPGEKEAMSVGDYIDALFGMFRYDSDEIFNASDDENILELLENMKMEHPEKQWDVIIRKAVNKTKVEQKDKAYDALRNLAGISVATA
;
A
#
# COMPACT_ATOMS: atom_id res chain seq x y z
N MET A 1 -31.34 -6.43 2.58
CA MET A 1 -30.01 -5.93 3.01
C MET A 1 -29.16 -5.68 1.76
N LYS A 2 -28.89 -4.41 1.42
CA LYS A 2 -28.05 -3.96 0.30
C LYS A 2 -27.27 -2.71 0.76
N ARG A 3 -26.34 -2.89 1.71
CA ARG A 3 -25.65 -1.77 2.41
C ARG A 3 -24.18 -1.59 2.03
N THR A 4 -23.61 -2.44 1.18
CA THR A 4 -22.14 -2.46 0.93
C THR A 4 -21.69 -1.69 -0.31
N GLU A 5 -22.57 -1.41 -1.27
CA GLU A 5 -22.19 -0.74 -2.52
C GLU A 5 -22.30 0.80 -2.45
N LEU A 6 -23.27 1.32 -1.68
CA LEU A 6 -23.48 2.77 -1.56
C LEU A 6 -22.33 3.47 -0.80
N GLU A 7 -21.85 2.87 0.29
CA GLU A 7 -20.75 3.41 1.09
C GLU A 7 -19.38 3.35 0.38
N ARG A 8 -19.20 2.40 -0.55
CA ARG A 8 -18.01 2.36 -1.42
C ARG A 8 -17.98 3.55 -2.36
N ARG A 9 -19.11 3.87 -2.98
CA ARG A 9 -19.23 4.98 -3.93
C ARG A 9 -19.10 6.35 -3.27
N GLU A 10 -19.57 6.51 -2.03
CA GLU A 10 -19.40 7.75 -1.26
C GLU A 10 -17.94 8.01 -0.83
N ARG A 11 -17.15 6.97 -0.56
CA ARG A 11 -15.70 7.13 -0.31
C ARG A 11 -14.93 7.54 -1.56
N GLU A 12 -15.33 7.05 -2.73
CA GLU A 12 -14.72 7.44 -4.00
C GLU A 12 -15.00 8.92 -4.32
N LEU A 13 -16.23 9.38 -4.08
CA LEU A 13 -16.61 10.79 -4.22
C LEU A 13 -15.80 11.72 -3.29
N ARG A 14 -15.60 11.34 -2.02
CA ARG A 14 -14.77 12.13 -1.09
C ARG A 14 -13.28 12.15 -1.44
N LYS A 15 -12.74 11.06 -2.00
CA LYS A 15 -11.34 11.00 -2.47
C LYS A 15 -11.13 11.87 -3.71
N ALA A 16 -12.12 11.91 -4.62
CA ALA A 16 -12.07 12.78 -5.80
C ALA A 16 -12.10 14.28 -5.43
N GLU A 17 -12.84 14.68 -4.39
CA GLU A 17 -12.89 16.07 -3.94
C GLU A 17 -11.58 16.55 -3.29
N LYS A 18 -10.85 15.69 -2.56
CA LYS A 18 -9.54 16.03 -1.98
C LYS A 18 -8.40 16.13 -3.00
N LYS A 19 -8.57 15.58 -4.21
CA LYS A 19 -7.56 15.64 -5.29
C LYS A 19 -7.48 17.02 -5.99
N LYS A 20 -8.22 18.02 -5.51
CA LYS A 20 -8.10 19.43 -5.90
C LYS A 20 -7.01 20.20 -5.11
N ILE A 21 -6.13 19.51 -4.39
CA ILE A 21 -5.00 20.15 -3.68
C ILE A 21 -3.84 20.37 -4.66
N GLN A 22 -3.26 21.55 -4.54
CA GLN A 22 -2.48 22.29 -5.52
C GLN A 22 -1.13 21.64 -5.91
N PRO A 23 -0.62 21.89 -7.13
CA PRO A 23 0.71 21.45 -7.54
C PRO A 23 1.76 22.39 -6.92
N GLY A 24 2.46 21.97 -5.87
CA GLY A 24 3.56 22.78 -5.35
C GLY A 24 4.30 22.27 -4.11
N GLU A 25 3.63 21.60 -3.19
CA GLU A 25 4.27 21.11 -1.95
C GLU A 25 4.04 19.62 -1.84
N LYS A 26 5.09 18.82 -2.09
CA LYS A 26 5.09 17.41 -1.64
C LYS A 26 5.16 17.47 -0.12
N GLU A 27 4.01 17.57 0.55
CA GLU A 27 3.92 17.30 1.98
C GLU A 27 4.47 15.88 2.22
N ALA A 28 5.40 15.75 3.17
CA ALA A 28 5.99 14.47 3.53
C ALA A 28 4.87 13.46 3.81
N MET A 29 4.87 12.33 3.09
CA MET A 29 3.78 11.37 3.17
C MET A 29 3.79 10.71 4.56
N SER A 30 2.65 10.70 5.24
CA SER A 30 2.55 10.02 6.53
C SER A 30 2.57 8.50 6.34
N VAL A 31 2.85 7.77 7.43
CA VAL A 31 2.72 6.30 7.49
C VAL A 31 1.36 5.84 6.94
N GLY A 32 0.28 6.57 7.23
CA GLY A 32 -1.06 6.26 6.73
C GLY A 32 -1.20 6.45 5.22
N ASP A 33 -0.58 7.50 4.68
CA ASP A 33 -0.62 7.80 3.24
C ASP A 33 0.13 6.74 2.43
N TYR A 34 1.28 6.26 2.94
CA TYR A 34 1.99 5.14 2.33
C TYR A 34 1.17 3.84 2.32
N ILE A 35 0.43 3.56 3.39
CA ILE A 35 -0.48 2.40 3.45
C ILE A 35 -1.59 2.53 2.40
N ASP A 36 -2.21 3.70 2.28
CA ASP A 36 -3.25 3.97 1.31
C ASP A 36 -2.74 3.96 -0.14
N ALA A 37 -1.53 4.46 -0.38
CA ALA A 37 -0.88 4.48 -1.68
C ALA A 37 -0.50 3.07 -2.15
N LEU A 38 0.17 2.28 -1.31
CA LEU A 38 0.48 0.86 -1.62
C LEU A 38 -0.80 0.08 -1.90
N PHE A 39 -1.80 0.22 -1.03
CA PHE A 39 -3.09 -0.43 -1.22
C PHE A 39 -3.77 -0.04 -2.55
N GLY A 40 -3.65 1.23 -2.96
CA GLY A 40 -4.19 1.71 -4.23
C GLY A 40 -3.43 1.19 -5.47
N MET A 41 -2.18 0.76 -5.30
CA MET A 41 -1.35 0.19 -6.38
C MET A 41 -1.52 -1.32 -6.53
N PHE A 42 -2.00 -2.01 -5.50
CA PHE A 42 -2.16 -3.47 -5.57
C PHE A 42 -3.21 -3.90 -6.60
N ARG A 43 -2.79 -4.85 -7.44
CA ARG A 43 -3.67 -5.60 -8.33
C ARG A 43 -3.89 -6.96 -7.68
N TYR A 44 -5.10 -7.19 -7.20
CA TYR A 44 -5.39 -8.35 -6.37
C TYR A 44 -6.82 -8.85 -6.59
N ASP A 45 -7.04 -10.13 -6.30
CA ASP A 45 -8.37 -10.74 -6.28
C ASP A 45 -8.75 -11.20 -4.85
N SER A 46 -9.50 -12.27 -4.66
CA SER A 46 -9.82 -12.76 -3.31
C SER A 46 -8.67 -13.59 -2.71
N ASP A 47 -7.78 -14.11 -3.54
CA ASP A 47 -6.76 -15.09 -3.19
C ASP A 47 -5.38 -14.44 -3.07
N GLU A 48 -4.93 -13.61 -4.02
CA GLU A 48 -3.57 -13.04 -3.99
C GLU A 48 -3.40 -11.63 -4.59
N ILE A 49 -2.24 -11.01 -4.32
CA ILE A 49 -1.78 -9.75 -4.93
C ILE A 49 -0.76 -10.08 -6.02
N PHE A 50 -1.12 -9.86 -7.28
CA PHE A 50 -0.34 -10.29 -8.46
C PHE A 50 0.90 -9.44 -8.73
N ASN A 51 0.86 -8.16 -8.37
CA ASN A 51 1.93 -7.21 -8.67
C ASN A 51 2.85 -6.92 -7.48
N ALA A 52 2.77 -7.72 -6.41
CA ALA A 52 3.56 -7.54 -5.19
C ALA A 52 5.08 -7.74 -5.37
N SER A 53 5.50 -8.37 -6.48
CA SER A 53 6.88 -8.83 -6.70
C SER A 53 7.64 -8.07 -7.79
N ASP A 54 6.94 -7.46 -8.75
CA ASP A 54 7.53 -7.04 -10.04
C ASP A 54 7.02 -5.66 -10.51
N ASP A 55 6.34 -4.90 -9.65
CA ASP A 55 5.80 -3.58 -10.02
C ASP A 55 6.77 -2.46 -9.66
N GLU A 56 7.30 -1.79 -10.68
CA GLU A 56 8.25 -0.68 -10.56
C GLU A 56 7.68 0.49 -9.73
N ASN A 57 6.37 0.76 -9.82
CA ASN A 57 5.75 1.85 -9.04
C ASN A 57 5.69 1.51 -7.55
N ILE A 58 5.46 0.24 -7.23
CA ILE A 58 5.48 -0.25 -5.84
C ILE A 58 6.91 -0.16 -5.29
N LEU A 59 7.91 -0.57 -6.08
CA LEU A 59 9.31 -0.44 -5.69
C LEU A 59 9.68 1.03 -5.40
N GLU A 60 9.36 1.95 -6.32
CA GLU A 60 9.62 3.38 -6.14
C GLU A 60 8.95 3.93 -4.85
N LEU A 61 7.70 3.53 -4.58
CA LEU A 61 6.99 3.96 -3.37
C LEU A 61 7.65 3.40 -2.10
N LEU A 62 8.11 2.14 -2.12
CA LEU A 62 8.84 1.52 -1.02
C LEU A 62 10.20 2.20 -0.79
N GLU A 63 10.92 2.60 -1.84
CA GLU A 63 12.17 3.35 -1.71
C GLU A 63 11.96 4.74 -1.12
N ASN A 64 10.93 5.47 -1.58
CA ASN A 64 10.55 6.76 -1.00
C ASN A 64 10.20 6.63 0.49
N MET A 65 9.43 5.60 0.86
CA MET A 65 9.12 5.29 2.25
C MET A 65 10.39 5.06 3.08
N LYS A 66 11.38 4.38 2.52
CA LYS A 66 12.66 4.10 3.20
C LYS A 66 13.49 5.35 3.45
N MET A 67 13.37 6.36 2.60
CA MET A 67 14.05 7.64 2.78
C MET A 67 13.38 8.52 3.84
N GLU A 68 12.05 8.44 3.97
CA GLU A 68 11.28 9.31 4.87
C GLU A 68 11.02 8.72 6.25
N HIS A 69 10.94 7.40 6.38
CA HIS A 69 10.52 6.72 7.61
C HIS A 69 11.59 5.74 8.12
N PRO A 70 11.66 5.50 9.44
CA PRO A 70 12.57 4.51 10.02
C PRO A 70 12.12 3.07 9.73
N GLU A 71 13.08 2.14 9.70
CA GLU A 71 12.87 0.72 9.37
C GLU A 71 11.77 0.03 10.19
N LYS A 72 11.63 0.40 11.47
CA LYS A 72 10.57 -0.10 12.35
C LYS A 72 9.15 0.13 11.79
N GLN A 73 8.97 1.17 10.98
CA GLN A 73 7.68 1.52 10.39
C GLN A 73 7.43 0.87 9.03
N TRP A 74 8.47 0.47 8.31
CA TRP A 74 8.33 -0.16 6.99
C TRP A 74 7.51 -1.44 7.07
N ASP A 75 7.82 -2.29 8.05
CA ASP A 75 7.07 -3.52 8.30
C ASP A 75 5.58 -3.26 8.54
N VAL A 76 5.31 -2.27 9.39
CA VAL A 76 3.96 -1.87 9.78
C VAL A 76 3.18 -1.36 8.57
N ILE A 77 3.82 -0.58 7.69
CA ILE A 77 3.23 -0.03 6.48
C ILE A 77 2.87 -1.17 5.52
N ILE A 78 3.84 -2.01 5.17
CA ILE A 78 3.64 -3.12 4.21
C ILE A 78 2.56 -4.07 4.74
N ARG A 79 2.67 -4.50 6.00
CA ARG A 79 1.72 -5.40 6.65
C ARG A 79 0.31 -4.81 6.69
N LYS A 80 0.16 -3.53 7.00
CA LYS A 80 -1.16 -2.88 7.03
C LYS A 80 -1.74 -2.70 5.63
N ALA A 81 -0.92 -2.39 4.63
CA ALA A 81 -1.36 -2.27 3.24
C ALA A 81 -1.89 -3.62 2.73
N VAL A 82 -1.15 -4.71 2.96
CA VAL A 82 -1.57 -6.06 2.57
C VAL A 82 -2.81 -6.51 3.33
N ASN A 83 -2.88 -6.29 4.65
CA ASN A 83 -4.08 -6.66 5.41
C ASN A 83 -5.36 -5.92 4.95
N LYS A 84 -5.20 -4.76 4.30
CA LYS A 84 -6.32 -3.98 3.76
C LYS A 84 -6.94 -4.62 2.51
N THR A 85 -6.19 -5.41 1.75
CA THR A 85 -6.71 -6.18 0.60
C THR A 85 -7.57 -7.35 1.04
N LYS A 86 -7.31 -7.91 2.22
CA LYS A 86 -8.01 -9.07 2.80
C LYS A 86 -7.93 -10.33 1.93
N VAL A 87 -6.87 -10.46 1.14
CA VAL A 87 -6.59 -11.67 0.36
C VAL A 87 -6.25 -12.85 1.27
N GLU A 88 -6.51 -14.07 0.82
CA GLU A 88 -6.17 -15.29 1.56
C GLU A 88 -4.65 -15.45 1.68
N GLN A 89 -3.91 -15.25 0.59
CA GLN A 89 -2.44 -15.34 0.54
C GLN A 89 -1.73 -14.05 0.98
N LYS A 90 -2.23 -13.41 2.03
CA LYS A 90 -1.67 -12.15 2.57
C LYS A 90 -0.22 -12.30 3.03
N ASP A 91 0.14 -13.44 3.64
CA ASP A 91 1.49 -13.66 4.15
C ASP A 91 2.50 -13.74 2.99
N LYS A 92 2.15 -14.48 1.91
CA LYS A 92 2.94 -14.55 0.67
C LYS A 92 3.16 -13.17 0.05
N ALA A 93 2.13 -12.35 -0.04
CA ALA A 93 2.24 -11.01 -0.61
C ALA A 93 3.08 -10.06 0.25
N TYR A 94 2.96 -10.18 1.58
CA TYR A 94 3.78 -9.43 2.52
C TYR A 94 5.27 -9.81 2.39
N ASP A 95 5.60 -11.11 2.31
CA ASP A 95 6.98 -11.56 2.07
C ASP A 95 7.50 -11.09 0.71
N ALA A 96 6.68 -11.14 -0.35
CA ALA A 96 7.06 -10.63 -1.68
C ALA A 96 7.42 -9.13 -1.64
N LEU A 97 6.60 -8.29 -1.02
CA LEU A 97 6.85 -6.85 -0.89
C LEU A 97 8.06 -6.54 -0.01
N ARG A 98 8.27 -7.35 1.02
CA ARG A 98 9.43 -7.22 1.90
C ARG A 98 10.73 -7.54 1.16
N ASN A 99 10.72 -8.61 0.35
CA ASN A 99 11.82 -8.97 -0.54
C ASN A 99 12.07 -7.88 -1.59
N LEU A 100 11.00 -7.34 -2.19
CA LEU A 100 11.08 -6.26 -3.16
C LEU A 100 11.69 -4.98 -2.55
N ALA A 101 11.31 -4.63 -1.31
CA ALA A 101 11.89 -3.51 -0.57
C ALA A 101 13.35 -3.73 -0.15
N GLY A 102 13.90 -4.93 -0.34
CA GLY A 102 15.23 -5.32 0.15
C GLY A 102 15.32 -5.34 1.68
N ILE A 103 14.20 -5.53 2.38
CA ILE A 103 14.15 -5.62 3.85
C ILE A 103 14.53 -7.06 4.21
N SER A 104 15.84 -7.30 4.27
CA SER A 104 16.47 -8.60 4.46
C SER A 104 15.70 -9.52 5.41
N VAL A 105 15.32 -10.70 4.91
CA VAL A 105 15.28 -11.89 5.74
C VAL A 105 16.73 -12.30 5.89
N ALA A 106 17.27 -12.24 7.10
CA ALA A 106 18.54 -12.86 7.40
C ALA A 106 18.39 -14.37 7.12
N THR A 107 18.68 -14.80 5.90
CA THR A 107 18.92 -16.19 5.55
C THR A 107 20.30 -16.53 6.08
N ALA A 108 20.33 -17.13 7.27
CA ALA A 108 21.44 -17.96 7.73
C ALA A 108 21.22 -19.39 7.25
#